data_AF-A0AAU1BTI2-F1
#
_entry.id   AF-A0AAU1BTI2-F1
#
_cell.length_a   1.000
_cell.length_b   1.000
_cell.length_c   1.000
_cell.angle_alpha   90.00
_cell.angle_beta   90.00
_cell.angle_gamma   90.00
#
_symmetry.space_group_name_H-M   'P 1'
#
loop_
_entity.id
_entity.type
_entity.pdbx_description
1 polymer ?
#
loop_
_entity_poly.entity_id
_entity_poly.type
_entity_poly.pdbx_seq_one_letter_code
_entity_poly.pdbx_strand_id
1 'polypeptide(L)'
;MKSLTCPDWCVVEHDDAPPVDTFHRGANLVLKPPTASAPDQQSRLFQAPAPLPVLRAELMLPEVQQDNDLACIILDHHDVYGPYAQLDVESADQYIRDLKTFTARLQQMRDQLTALNGVDQ
;
A
#
# COMPACT_ATOMS: atom_id res chain seq x y z
N MET A 1 -33.15 4.38 -6.16
CA MET A 1 -32.01 4.02 -5.30
C MET A 1 -31.38 2.76 -5.85
N LYS A 2 -30.15 2.83 -6.36
CA LYS A 2 -29.39 1.61 -6.71
C LYS A 2 -28.92 1.02 -5.38
N SER A 3 -29.33 -0.20 -5.07
CA SER A 3 -28.70 -0.98 -4.00
C SER A 3 -27.26 -1.25 -4.44
N LEU A 4 -26.28 -0.69 -3.73
CA LEU A 4 -24.89 -1.08 -3.88
C LEU A 4 -24.76 -2.49 -3.31
N THR A 5 -24.66 -3.48 -4.19
CA THR A 5 -24.32 -4.85 -3.80
C THR A 5 -22.85 -4.89 -3.43
N CYS A 6 -22.49 -5.64 -2.39
CA CYS A 6 -21.10 -5.81 -1.99
C CYS A 6 -20.27 -6.37 -3.17
N PRO A 7 -19.17 -5.71 -3.57
CA PRO A 7 -18.35 -6.18 -4.67
C PRO A 7 -17.49 -7.38 -4.27
N ASP A 8 -17.13 -8.20 -5.24
CA ASP A 8 -16.37 -9.45 -5.08
C ASP A 8 -14.96 -9.27 -4.50
N TRP A 9 -14.38 -8.08 -4.64
CA TRP A 9 -13.09 -7.71 -4.06
C TRP A 9 -13.17 -7.24 -2.60
N CYS A 10 -14.37 -6.99 -2.06
CA CYS A 10 -14.52 -6.49 -0.70
C CYS A 10 -14.14 -7.57 0.33
N VAL A 11 -13.32 -7.20 1.31
CA VAL A 11 -12.92 -8.06 2.43
C VAL A 11 -13.56 -7.64 3.76
N VAL A 12 -14.42 -6.63 3.74
CA VAL A 12 -15.19 -6.20 4.93
C VAL A 12 -16.38 -7.15 5.10
N GLU A 13 -16.57 -7.65 6.32
CA GLU A 13 -17.77 -8.41 6.68
C GLU A 13 -18.95 -7.44 6.81
N HIS A 14 -20.00 -7.68 6.02
CA HIS A 14 -21.24 -6.91 6.06
C HIS A 14 -22.35 -7.80 6.62
N ASP A 15 -23.06 -7.36 7.66
CA ASP A 15 -24.25 -8.05 8.16
C ASP A 15 -25.43 -7.86 7.20
N ASP A 16 -26.33 -8.86 7.10
CA ASP A 16 -27.51 -8.89 6.20
C ASP A 16 -28.61 -7.83 6.52
N ALA A 17 -28.30 -6.80 7.31
CA ALA A 17 -29.20 -5.71 7.68
C ALA A 17 -29.33 -4.67 6.54
N PRO A 18 -30.46 -3.93 6.45
CA PRO A 18 -30.71 -3.01 5.33
C PRO A 18 -29.61 -1.95 5.17
N PRO A 19 -29.38 -1.46 3.93
CA PRO A 19 -28.11 -0.95 3.45
C PRO A 19 -27.86 0.46 3.95
N VAL A 20 -27.30 0.57 5.15
CA VAL A 20 -26.69 1.81 5.64
C VAL A 20 -25.18 1.69 5.82
N ASP A 21 -24.62 0.48 5.84
CA ASP A 21 -23.18 0.27 5.93
C ASP A 21 -22.57 -0.02 4.54
N THR A 22 -22.18 1.06 3.84
CA THR A 22 -21.69 1.07 2.45
C THR A 22 -20.16 1.24 2.31
N PHE A 23 -19.39 1.00 3.38
CA PHE A 23 -17.94 1.08 3.33
C PHE A 23 -17.32 -0.22 2.78
N HIS A 24 -16.74 -0.18 1.58
CA HIS A 24 -16.08 -1.34 0.98
C HIS A 24 -14.57 -1.13 0.87
N ARG A 25 -13.82 -2.20 1.18
CA ARG A 25 -12.36 -2.18 1.21
C ARG A 25 -11.80 -3.50 0.69
N GLY A 26 -10.76 -3.44 -0.14
CA GLY A 26 -10.03 -4.60 -0.64
C GLY A 26 -8.95 -5.10 0.32
N ALA A 27 -8.38 -6.27 0.01
CA ALA A 27 -7.25 -6.81 0.75
C ALA A 27 -6.04 -5.85 0.73
N ASN A 28 -5.35 -5.72 1.86
CA ASN A 28 -4.14 -4.91 1.93
C ASN A 28 -2.99 -5.58 1.17
N LEU A 29 -2.36 -4.83 0.28
CA LEU A 29 -1.03 -5.17 -0.25
C LEU A 29 0.04 -4.47 0.59
N VAL A 30 0.98 -5.25 1.13
CA VAL A 30 1.95 -4.80 2.15
C VAL A 30 3.36 -5.21 1.71
N LEU A 31 4.21 -4.24 1.40
CA LEU A 31 5.64 -4.44 1.20
C LEU A 31 6.38 -4.17 2.51
N LYS A 32 6.95 -5.22 3.11
CA LYS A 32 7.71 -5.13 4.36
C LYS A 32 9.16 -4.73 4.11
N PRO A 33 9.82 -4.03 5.06
CA PRO A 33 11.25 -3.77 4.95
C PRO A 33 12.03 -5.11 5.01
N PRO A 34 13.21 -5.20 4.39
CA PRO A 34 14.11 -6.32 4.64
C PRO A 34 14.46 -6.38 6.13
N THR A 35 14.64 -7.60 6.67
CA THR A 35 15.03 -7.80 8.06
C THR A 35 16.48 -7.35 8.23
N ALA A 36 16.70 -6.08 8.60
CA ALA A 36 18.04 -5.58 8.84
C ALA A 36 18.66 -6.29 10.06
N SER A 37 19.71 -7.09 9.83
CA SER A 37 20.62 -7.54 10.90
C SER A 37 21.72 -6.52 11.09
N ALA A 38 21.37 -5.34 11.60
CA ALA A 38 22.33 -4.41 12.19
C ALA A 38 21.56 -3.46 13.11
N PRO A 39 21.68 -3.59 14.44
CA PRO A 39 21.13 -2.62 15.35
C PRO A 39 21.97 -1.35 15.24
N ASP A 40 21.47 -0.36 14.52
CA ASP A 40 21.98 1.00 14.67
C ASP A 40 21.70 1.42 16.13
N GLN A 41 22.71 1.95 16.80
CA GLN A 41 22.61 2.39 18.19
C GLN A 41 21.85 3.71 18.34
N GLN A 42 21.29 4.29 17.26
CA GLN A 42 20.47 5.50 17.29
C GLN A 42 18.97 5.20 17.40
N SER A 43 18.55 3.97 17.11
CA SER A 43 17.15 3.53 17.14
C SER A 43 16.59 3.27 18.55
N ARG A 44 17.39 3.46 19.62
CA ARG A 44 16.93 3.26 21.01
C ARG A 44 15.98 4.34 21.53
N LEU A 45 15.76 5.44 20.79
CA LEU A 45 14.85 6.50 21.24
C LEU A 45 13.38 6.26 20.87
N PHE A 46 13.07 5.24 20.07
CA PHE A 46 11.70 4.85 19.74
C PHE A 46 11.53 3.35 19.97
N GLN A 47 11.31 2.97 21.23
CA GLN A 47 10.89 1.61 21.57
C GLN A 47 9.61 1.28 20.79
N ALA A 48 9.75 0.38 19.82
CA ALA A 48 8.87 0.17 18.67
C ALA A 48 7.44 -0.29 19.00
N PRO A 49 6.53 -0.16 18.03
CA PRO A 49 5.55 -1.19 17.76
C PRO A 49 5.65 -1.66 16.30
N ALA A 50 6.08 -2.92 16.11
CA ALA A 50 6.06 -3.73 14.88
C ALA A 50 6.71 -3.15 13.60
N PRO A 51 7.34 -3.99 12.75
CA PRO A 51 7.71 -3.58 11.39
C PRO A 51 6.41 -3.43 10.58
N LEU A 52 5.79 -2.24 10.60
CA LEU A 52 4.69 -1.91 9.70
C LEU A 52 5.22 -1.89 8.24
N PRO A 53 4.37 -2.17 7.25
CA PRO A 53 4.74 -2.06 5.82
C PRO A 53 5.43 -0.73 5.52
N VAL A 54 6.53 -0.76 4.75
CA VAL A 54 7.11 0.47 4.16
C VAL A 54 6.20 1.03 3.08
N LEU A 55 5.40 0.16 2.45
CA LEU A 55 4.37 0.54 1.48
C LEU A 55 3.12 -0.30 1.70
N ARG A 56 1.98 0.36 1.85
CA ARG A 56 0.65 -0.25 1.92
C ARG A 56 -0.22 0.32 0.82
N ALA A 57 -0.95 -0.56 0.14
CA ALA A 57 -1.96 -0.17 -0.83
C ALA A 57 -3.27 -0.92 -0.56
N GLU A 58 -4.40 -0.26 -0.79
CA GLU A 58 -5.73 -0.85 -0.72
C GLU A 58 -6.71 -0.18 -1.67
N LEU A 59 -7.67 -0.93 -2.19
CA LEU A 59 -8.82 -0.38 -2.91
C LEU A 59 -9.89 0.03 -1.89
N MET A 60 -10.43 1.23 -2.04
CA MET A 60 -11.44 1.81 -1.15
C MET A 60 -12.60 2.38 -1.96
N LEU A 61 -13.83 2.15 -1.49
CA LEU A 61 -15.02 2.87 -1.94
C LEU A 61 -15.57 3.66 -0.73
N PRO A 62 -15.55 5.01 -0.75
CA PRO A 62 -16.05 5.81 0.36
C PRO A 62 -17.55 5.63 0.61
N GLU A 63 -17.93 5.72 1.88
CA GLU A 63 -19.29 5.50 2.40
C GLU A 63 -20.28 6.57 1.90
N VAL A 64 -19.86 7.84 1.91
CA VAL A 64 -20.65 8.97 1.42
C VAL A 64 -20.26 9.20 -0.03
N GLN A 65 -21.07 8.71 -0.97
CA GLN A 65 -20.97 9.16 -2.36
C GLN A 65 -21.55 10.58 -2.45
N GLN A 66 -20.71 11.61 -2.39
CA GLN A 66 -21.06 12.83 -3.11
C GLN A 66 -21.04 12.51 -4.61
N ASP A 67 -21.71 13.29 -5.46
CA ASP A 67 -21.92 13.00 -6.90
C ASP A 67 -20.63 12.73 -7.72
N ASN A 68 -19.45 12.83 -7.10
CA ASN A 68 -18.14 12.63 -7.71
C ASN A 68 -17.20 11.67 -6.95
N ASP A 69 -17.64 11.01 -5.88
CA ASP A 69 -16.79 10.10 -5.11
C ASP A 69 -16.73 8.71 -5.77
N LEU A 70 -15.63 8.48 -6.49
CA LEU A 70 -15.31 7.21 -7.15
C LEU A 70 -14.44 6.33 -6.24
N ALA A 71 -14.47 5.02 -6.49
CA ALA A 71 -13.51 4.11 -5.88
C ALA A 71 -12.08 4.57 -6.18
N CYS A 72 -11.20 4.51 -5.20
CA CYS A 72 -9.82 4.94 -5.30
C CYS A 72 -8.86 3.95 -4.64
N ILE A 73 -7.58 4.03 -4.99
CA ILE A 73 -6.52 3.31 -4.28
C ILE A 73 -5.95 4.22 -3.22
N ILE A 74 -5.98 3.77 -1.97
CA ILE A 74 -5.24 4.41 -0.87
C ILE A 74 -3.83 3.84 -0.86
N LEU A 75 -2.84 4.73 -0.91
CA LEU A 75 -1.42 4.39 -0.86
C LEU A 75 -0.76 5.11 0.32
N ASP A 76 -0.07 4.34 1.16
CA ASP A 76 0.57 4.80 2.39
C ASP A 76 2.03 4.32 2.46
N HIS A 77 2.94 5.24 2.81
CA HIS A 77 4.39 5.07 2.86
C HIS A 77 4.95 4.97 4.29
N HIS A 78 4.12 4.59 5.27
CA HIS A 78 4.50 4.39 6.68
C HIS A 78 4.72 5.68 7.45
N ASP A 79 3.64 6.47 7.51
CA ASP A 79 3.44 7.35 8.64
C ASP A 79 2.01 7.08 9.14
N VAL A 80 1.90 6.41 10.29
CA VAL A 80 0.63 5.97 10.90
C VAL A 80 -0.36 7.14 11.05
N TYR A 81 0.15 8.37 11.10
CA TYR A 81 -0.64 9.60 11.13
C TYR A 81 -0.28 10.58 10.01
N GLY A 82 0.47 10.14 9.00
CA GLY A 82 0.94 10.97 7.91
C GLY A 82 0.02 10.97 6.71
N PRO A 83 0.39 11.73 5.67
CA PRO A 83 -0.42 11.85 4.47
C PRO A 83 -0.46 10.52 3.72
N TYR A 84 -1.66 10.00 3.48
CA TYR A 84 -1.90 8.96 2.49
C TYR A 84 -2.30 9.61 1.15
N ALA A 85 -1.99 8.94 0.05
CA ALA A 85 -2.43 9.36 -1.28
C ALA A 85 -3.70 8.60 -1.67
N GLN A 86 -4.68 9.31 -2.22
CA GLN A 86 -5.81 8.72 -2.92
C GLN A 86 -5.52 8.77 -4.42
N LEU A 87 -5.50 7.62 -5.08
CA LEU A 87 -5.18 7.49 -6.48
C LEU A 87 -6.43 7.09 -7.26
N ASP A 88 -6.77 7.87 -8.27
CA ASP A 88 -7.61 7.41 -9.37
C ASP A 88 -6.84 6.46 -10.30
N VAL A 89 -7.49 5.98 -11.35
CA VAL A 89 -6.90 5.03 -12.30
C VAL A 89 -5.65 5.60 -12.97
N GLU A 90 -5.69 6.87 -13.41
CA GLU A 90 -4.57 7.49 -14.13
C GLU A 90 -3.34 7.67 -13.20
N SER A 91 -3.59 8.17 -11.99
CA SER A 91 -2.55 8.37 -10.97
C SER A 91 -1.95 7.04 -10.51
N ALA A 92 -2.79 6.01 -10.37
CA ALA A 92 -2.35 4.65 -10.06
C ALA A 92 -1.48 4.05 -11.18
N ASP A 93 -1.89 4.22 -12.44
CA ASP A 93 -1.12 3.76 -13.59
C ASP A 93 0.25 4.45 -13.68
N GLN A 94 0.29 5.75 -13.40
CA GLN A 94 1.55 6.50 -13.34
C GLN A 94 2.43 5.99 -12.20
N TYR A 95 1.88 5.82 -11.01
CA TYR A 95 2.62 5.29 -9.86
C TYR A 95 3.20 3.90 -10.15
N ILE A 96 2.43 3.01 -10.79
CA ILE A 96 2.90 1.67 -11.18
C ILE A 96 4.06 1.75 -12.18
N ARG A 97 4.00 2.65 -13.17
CA ARG A 97 5.12 2.87 -14.11
C ARG A 97 6.39 3.32 -13.40
N ASP A 98 6.25 4.25 -12.47
CA ASP A 98 7.38 4.77 -11.70
C ASP A 98 7.97 3.70 -10.77
N LEU A 99 7.12 2.90 -10.11
CA LEU A 99 7.55 1.79 -9.27
C LEU A 99 8.29 0.70 -10.07
N LYS A 100 7.82 0.39 -11.29
CA LYS A 100 8.54 -0.52 -12.20
C LYS A 100 9.92 0.03 -12.60
N THR A 101 10.00 1.33 -12.86
CA THR A 101 11.28 1.98 -13.19
C THR A 101 12.24 1.96 -12.00
N PHE A 102 11.74 2.25 -10.80
CA PHE A 102 12.51 2.19 -9.56
C PHE A 102 13.06 0.77 -9.31
N THR A 103 12.20 -0.25 -9.37
CA THR A 103 12.60 -1.64 -9.14
C THR A 103 13.64 -2.13 -10.17
N ALA A 104 13.49 -1.74 -11.44
CA ALA A 104 14.49 -2.04 -12.47
C ALA A 104 15.86 -1.40 -12.16
N ARG A 105 15.89 -0.14 -11.71
CA ARG A 105 17.14 0.53 -11.32
C ARG A 105 17.76 -0.09 -10.07
N LEU A 106 16.95 -0.45 -9.08
CA LEU A 106 17.43 -1.14 -7.88
C LEU A 106 18.05 -2.50 -8.22
N GLN A 107 17.45 -3.24 -9.16
CA GLN A 107 18.02 -4.49 -9.66
C GLN A 107 19.39 -4.27 -10.31
N GLN A 108 19.53 -3.25 -11.15
CA GLN A 108 20.84 -2.89 -11.74
C GLN A 108 21.88 -2.58 -10.66
N MET A 109 21.52 -1.83 -9.61
CA MET A 109 22.42 -1.55 -8.48
C MET A 109 22.80 -2.82 -7.73
N ARG A 110 21.86 -3.76 -7.53
CA ARG A 110 22.14 -5.06 -6.92
C ARG A 110 23.14 -5.87 -7.76
N ASP A 111 22.97 -5.88 -9.08
CA ASP A 111 23.88 -6.61 -9.97
C ASP A 111 25.27 -5.99 -9.98
N GLN A 112 25.37 -4.65 -9.96
CA GLN A 112 26.62 -3.94 -9.77
C GLN A 112 27.27 -4.27 -8.42
N LEU A 113 26.49 -4.29 -7.34
CA LEU A 113 26.97 -4.67 -6.00
C LEU A 113 27.52 -6.11 -5.99
N THR A 114 26.89 -7.02 -6.73
CA THR A 114 27.32 -8.41 -6.89
C THR A 114 28.69 -8.46 -7.58
N ALA A 115 28.84 -7.75 -8.69
CA ALA A 115 30.10 -7.66 -9.44
C ALA A 115 31.24 -7.04 -8.63
N LEU A 116 30.95 -6.01 -7.82
CA LEU A 116 31.94 -5.35 -6.96
C LEU A 116 32.44 -6.25 -5.82
N ASN A 117 31.55 -7.08 -5.25
CA ASN A 117 31.89 -7.95 -4.13
C ASN A 117 32.42 -9.32 -4.57
N GLY A 118 32.59 -9.56 -5.88
CA GLY A 118 33.08 -10.84 -6.42
C GLY A 118 32.19 -12.03 -6.07
N VAL A 119 30.90 -11.79 -5.81
CA VAL A 119 29.93 -12.86 -5.54
C VAL A 119 29.42 -13.36 -6.90
N ASP A 120 30.26 -14.09 -7.63
CA ASP A 120 29.80 -14.82 -8.82
C ASP A 120 28.75 -15.86 -8.39
N GLN A 121 27.62 -15.90 -9.11
CA GLN A 121 26.50 -16.83 -8.86
C GLN A 121 26.87 -18.28 -9.12
#